data_AF-A0A8E0FLK3-F1
#
_entry.id   AF-A0A8E0FLK3-F1
#
_cell.length_a   1.000
_cell.length_b   1.000
_cell.length_c   1.000
_cell.angle_alpha   90.00
_cell.angle_beta   90.00
_cell.angle_gamma   90.00
#
_symmetry.space_group_name_H-M   'P 1'
#
loop_
_entity.id
_entity.type
_entity.pdbx_description
1 polymer ?
#
loop_
_entity_poly.entity_id
_entity_poly.type
_entity_poly.pdbx_seq_one_letter_code
_entity_poly.pdbx_strand_id
1 'polypeptide(L)'
;MSRKSCLIRLFKTTVSCKLFTAIILSVFLGQPALTYAGVVIGGTRVVYLSNNADKSISVFSKEEKIPYLIQAWVDPFNKEDKSKAPFTVIPPVSRLEPSQEKILRIIHTKGVSLPDDRESVFWLNIKNIPPSASNKATNSLEIAVKTRIKLFWRPANIRLIPEDAAPKVKWRREGRNLIAENPNPIYISVMDVIVDGHDVPLNMIRPFETLTLPLPANSAGGQMTWRFINDYGAVSDPIKMTL
;
A
#
# COMPACT_ATOMS: atom_id res chain seq x y z
N MET A 1 -28.68 -0.60 75.22
CA MET A 1 -29.00 -1.65 74.24
C MET A 1 -28.28 -1.37 72.93
N SER A 2 -27.18 -2.11 72.72
CA SER A 2 -26.28 -2.04 71.57
C SER A 2 -26.69 -3.10 70.53
N ARG A 3 -26.58 -2.78 69.22
CA ARG A 3 -26.46 -3.67 68.04
C ARG A 3 -27.06 -3.01 66.77
N LYS A 4 -26.46 -1.95 66.20
CA LYS A 4 -26.77 -1.52 64.81
C LYS A 4 -25.57 -1.01 63.97
N SER A 5 -24.37 -0.90 64.53
CA SER A 5 -23.23 -0.22 63.88
C SER A 5 -22.20 -1.12 63.17
N CYS A 6 -22.35 -2.46 63.17
CA CYS A 6 -21.32 -3.38 62.65
C CYS A 6 -21.49 -3.74 61.14
N LEU A 7 -22.73 -3.82 60.63
CA LEU A 7 -22.98 -4.34 59.26
C LEU A 7 -22.62 -3.38 58.11
N ILE A 8 -22.55 -2.07 58.36
CA ILE A 8 -22.28 -1.06 57.31
C ILE A 8 -20.79 -1.02 56.92
N ARG A 9 -19.88 -1.40 57.82
CA ARG A 9 -18.44 -1.41 57.53
C ARG A 9 -18.01 -2.56 56.62
N LEU A 10 -18.65 -3.72 56.71
CA LEU A 10 -18.31 -4.90 55.90
C LEU A 10 -18.74 -4.76 54.42
N PHE A 11 -19.88 -4.10 54.16
CA PHE A 11 -20.35 -3.90 52.78
C PHE A 11 -19.48 -2.90 51.98
N LYS A 12 -18.96 -1.85 52.63
CA LYS A 12 -18.09 -0.86 51.98
C LYS A 12 -16.73 -1.45 51.55
N THR A 13 -16.18 -2.41 52.31
CA THR A 13 -14.91 -3.06 51.98
C THR A 13 -15.04 -4.02 50.79
N THR A 14 -16.16 -4.75 50.67
CA THR A 14 -16.39 -5.67 49.54
C THR A 14 -16.68 -4.93 48.23
N VAL A 15 -17.38 -3.79 48.28
CA VAL A 15 -17.65 -2.95 47.10
C VAL A 15 -16.39 -2.24 46.61
N SER A 16 -15.53 -1.75 47.51
CA SER A 16 -14.24 -1.16 47.16
C SER A 16 -13.31 -2.16 46.45
N CYS A 17 -13.29 -3.41 46.93
CA CYS A 17 -12.46 -4.47 46.34
C CYS A 17 -12.96 -4.92 44.95
N LYS A 18 -14.29 -4.95 44.73
CA LYS A 18 -14.91 -5.24 43.41
C LYS A 18 -14.72 -4.11 42.40
N LEU A 19 -14.71 -2.85 42.85
CA LEU A 19 -14.45 -1.71 41.98
C LEU A 19 -12.97 -1.64 41.56
N PHE A 20 -12.06 -1.95 42.48
CA PHE A 20 -10.62 -2.01 42.19
C PHE A 20 -10.28 -3.14 41.19
N THR A 21 -10.90 -4.31 41.33
CA THR A 21 -10.73 -5.42 40.38
C THR A 21 -11.34 -5.12 39.01
N ALA A 22 -12.48 -4.41 38.94
CA ALA A 22 -13.06 -3.97 37.67
C ALA A 22 -12.18 -2.92 36.94
N ILE A 23 -11.53 -2.01 37.67
CA ILE A 23 -10.59 -1.03 37.10
C ILE A 23 -9.31 -1.72 36.60
N ILE A 24 -8.79 -2.71 37.32
CA ILE A 24 -7.62 -3.49 36.86
C ILE A 24 -7.96 -4.29 35.60
N LEU A 25 -9.17 -4.86 35.51
CA LEU A 25 -9.60 -5.63 34.34
C LEU A 25 -9.83 -4.74 33.11
N SER A 26 -10.28 -3.49 33.28
CA SER A 26 -10.45 -2.55 32.14
C SER A 26 -9.11 -2.03 31.60
N VAL A 27 -8.09 -1.89 32.45
CA VAL A 27 -6.73 -1.50 32.02
C VAL A 27 -6.05 -2.62 31.21
N PHE A 28 -6.37 -3.89 31.48
CA PHE A 28 -5.79 -5.02 30.73
C PHE A 28 -6.40 -5.21 29.33
N LEU A 29 -7.63 -4.74 29.11
CA LEU A 29 -8.32 -4.84 27.81
C LEU A 29 -7.98 -3.71 26.83
N GLY A 30 -7.21 -2.71 27.27
CA GLY A 30 -6.89 -1.50 26.49
C GLY A 30 -5.50 -1.48 25.85
N GLN A 31 -4.72 -2.57 25.87
CA GLN A 31 -3.41 -2.56 25.23
C GLN A 31 -3.57 -2.62 23.70
N PRO A 32 -3.11 -1.60 22.94
CA PRO A 32 -3.09 -1.68 21.49
C PRO A 32 -2.15 -2.83 21.11
N ALA A 33 -2.63 -3.72 20.24
CA ALA A 33 -1.77 -4.72 19.63
C ALA A 33 -0.64 -4.01 18.90
N LEU A 34 0.58 -4.09 19.44
CA LEU A 34 1.77 -3.61 18.76
C LEU A 34 1.96 -4.49 17.52
N THR A 35 1.56 -3.97 16.36
CA THR A 35 1.82 -4.60 15.08
C THR A 35 3.31 -4.43 14.77
N TYR A 36 4.09 -5.49 14.97
CA TYR A 36 5.50 -5.53 14.60
C TYR A 36 5.61 -5.73 13.08
N ALA A 37 5.75 -4.62 12.35
CA ALA A 37 6.20 -4.68 10.96
C ALA A 37 7.73 -4.71 10.99
N GLY A 38 8.36 -5.81 10.58
CA GLY A 38 9.82 -5.93 10.70
C GLY A 38 10.59 -4.95 9.82
N VAL A 39 10.16 -4.77 8.56
CA VAL A 39 10.78 -3.87 7.58
C VAL A 39 9.74 -2.96 6.96
N VAL A 40 10.03 -1.65 6.92
CA VAL A 40 9.18 -0.60 6.37
C VAL A 40 9.87 0.04 5.17
N ILE A 41 9.11 0.33 4.12
CA ILE A 41 9.60 1.02 2.92
C ILE A 41 9.06 2.44 2.96
N GLY A 42 9.89 3.42 2.59
CA GLY A 42 9.58 4.86 2.66
C GLY A 42 8.47 5.35 1.70
N GLY A 43 7.78 4.45 1.01
CA GLY A 43 6.69 4.79 0.10
C GLY A 43 5.95 3.55 -0.43
N THR A 44 4.72 3.75 -0.90
CA THR A 44 3.87 2.70 -1.49
C THR A 44 3.98 2.63 -3.02
N ARG A 45 4.75 3.56 -3.61
CA ARG A 45 5.06 3.67 -5.04
C ARG A 45 6.27 4.56 -5.25
N VAL A 46 6.82 4.49 -6.45
CA VAL A 46 7.93 5.33 -6.89
C VAL A 46 7.57 5.97 -8.22
N VAL A 47 7.70 7.30 -8.30
CA VAL A 47 7.66 8.04 -9.57
C VAL A 47 9.09 8.47 -9.91
N TYR A 48 9.61 7.94 -11.02
CA TYR A 48 10.92 8.23 -11.58
C TYR A 48 10.72 9.18 -12.77
N LEU A 49 11.24 10.40 -12.67
CA LEU A 49 11.24 11.36 -13.78
C LEU A 49 12.40 11.06 -14.75
N SER A 50 12.14 11.06 -16.06
CA SER A 50 13.14 10.62 -17.05
C SER A 50 14.42 11.47 -17.12
N ASN A 51 14.36 12.71 -16.63
CA ASN A 51 15.51 13.62 -16.55
C ASN A 51 16.37 13.46 -15.29
N ASN A 52 15.95 12.61 -14.34
CA ASN A 52 16.73 12.32 -13.15
C ASN A 52 17.76 11.22 -13.44
N ALA A 53 18.94 11.30 -12.81
CA ALA A 53 19.95 10.24 -12.90
C ALA A 53 19.54 8.98 -12.13
N ASP A 54 18.89 9.16 -10.98
CA ASP A 54 18.39 8.09 -10.13
C ASP A 54 17.15 8.53 -9.35
N LYS A 55 16.47 7.54 -8.76
CA LYS A 55 15.41 7.76 -7.78
C LYS A 55 15.67 6.91 -6.55
N SER A 56 15.67 7.54 -5.39
CA SER A 56 15.92 6.86 -4.12
C SER A 56 14.63 6.43 -3.43
N ILE A 57 14.69 5.30 -2.73
CA ILE A 57 13.65 4.79 -1.82
C ILE A 57 14.32 4.28 -0.55
N SER A 58 13.80 4.64 0.62
CA SER A 58 14.36 4.16 1.88
C SER A 58 13.70 2.87 2.36
N VAL A 59 14.47 2.09 3.10
CA VAL A 59 14.06 0.85 3.75
C VAL A 59 14.56 0.91 5.19
N PHE A 60 13.65 0.80 6.14
CA PHE A 60 13.92 0.93 7.57
C PHE A 60 13.54 -0.35 8.31
N SER A 61 14.42 -0.81 9.20
CA SER A 61 14.11 -1.90 10.12
C SER A 61 13.45 -1.34 11.37
N LYS A 62 12.23 -1.78 11.66
CA LYS A 62 11.57 -1.51 12.95
C LYS A 62 11.91 -2.55 14.01
N GLU A 63 12.63 -3.62 13.64
CA GLU A 63 13.15 -4.58 14.59
C GLU A 63 14.34 -4.01 15.37
N GLU A 64 14.38 -4.32 16.66
CA GLU A 64 15.45 -3.86 17.57
C GLU A 64 16.61 -4.85 17.71
N LYS A 65 16.40 -6.12 17.31
CA LYS A 65 17.36 -7.21 17.57
C LYS A 65 17.72 -8.05 16.37
N ILE A 66 16.84 -8.12 15.37
CA ILE A 66 16.96 -9.05 14.25
C ILE A 66 17.44 -8.29 13.00
N PRO A 67 18.60 -8.61 12.42
CA PRO A 67 19.00 -8.06 11.14
C PRO A 67 18.21 -8.71 10.01
N TYR A 68 18.13 -8.06 8.85
CA TYR A 68 17.55 -8.65 7.63
C TYR A 68 18.53 -8.62 6.48
N LEU A 69 18.44 -9.60 5.58
CA LEU A 69 18.99 -9.46 4.25
C LEU A 69 17.92 -8.89 3.32
N ILE A 70 18.19 -7.73 2.74
CA ILE A 70 17.32 -7.06 1.77
C ILE A 70 17.82 -7.39 0.37
N GLN A 71 16.92 -7.86 -0.49
CA GLN A 71 17.14 -8.02 -1.93
C GLN A 71 16.15 -7.15 -2.68
N ALA A 72 16.63 -6.37 -3.65
CA ALA A 72 15.78 -5.46 -4.41
C ALA A 72 16.05 -5.54 -5.92
N TRP A 73 14.97 -5.56 -6.71
CA TRP A 73 15.03 -5.63 -8.17
C TRP A 73 13.74 -5.10 -8.81
N VAL A 74 13.77 -4.84 -10.11
CA VAL A 74 12.62 -4.38 -10.88
C VAL A 74 12.18 -5.46 -11.88
N ASP A 75 10.89 -5.77 -11.90
CA ASP A 75 10.26 -6.66 -12.89
C ASP A 75 9.40 -5.84 -13.89
N PRO A 76 9.19 -6.34 -15.11
CA PRO A 76 8.11 -5.85 -15.97
C PRO A 76 6.76 -5.88 -15.25
N PHE A 77 5.87 -4.95 -15.59
CA PHE A 77 4.55 -4.90 -14.96
C PHE A 77 3.66 -6.07 -15.36
N ASN A 78 3.70 -6.42 -16.66
CA ASN A 78 3.01 -7.58 -17.21
C ASN A 78 3.76 -8.87 -16.81
N LYS A 79 3.05 -9.85 -16.23
CA LYS A 79 3.63 -11.15 -15.84
C LYS A 79 4.02 -12.04 -17.03
N GLU A 80 3.34 -11.85 -18.15
CA GLU A 80 3.62 -12.55 -19.41
C GLU A 80 4.88 -12.00 -20.09
N ASP A 81 5.24 -10.75 -19.82
CA ASP A 81 6.48 -10.15 -20.31
C ASP A 81 7.71 -10.78 -19.61
N LYS A 82 8.55 -11.44 -20.41
CA LYS A 82 9.79 -12.11 -19.95
C LYS A 82 11.04 -11.27 -20.20
N SER A 83 10.89 -10.05 -20.74
CA SER A 83 12.00 -9.13 -20.91
C SER A 83 12.56 -8.69 -19.55
N LYS A 84 13.78 -8.16 -19.56
CA LYS A 84 14.33 -7.52 -18.36
C LYS A 84 13.81 -6.09 -18.29
N ALA A 85 13.31 -5.68 -17.12
CA ALA A 85 12.98 -4.28 -16.91
C ALA A 85 14.24 -3.40 -17.05
N PRO A 86 14.15 -2.19 -17.63
CA PRO A 86 15.31 -1.33 -17.88
C PRO A 86 15.72 -0.54 -16.63
N PHE A 87 15.74 -1.20 -15.47
CA PHE A 87 16.09 -0.58 -14.21
C PHE A 87 16.99 -1.49 -13.37
N THR A 88 17.94 -0.89 -12.68
CA THR A 88 18.80 -1.54 -11.69
C THR A 88 18.62 -0.88 -10.34
N VAL A 89 18.56 -1.69 -9.27
CA VAL A 89 18.51 -1.20 -7.89
C VAL A 89 19.88 -1.38 -7.24
N ILE A 90 20.39 -0.34 -6.59
CA ILE A 90 21.70 -0.32 -5.94
C ILE A 90 21.56 0.06 -4.45
N PRO A 91 22.11 -0.73 -3.52
CA PRO A 91 22.65 -2.07 -3.73
C PRO A 91 21.53 -3.09 -4.03
N PRO A 92 21.76 -4.09 -4.90
CA PRO A 92 20.75 -5.11 -5.21
C PRO A 92 20.53 -6.08 -4.05
N VAL A 93 21.57 -6.28 -3.22
CA VAL A 93 21.53 -7.09 -2.01
C VAL A 93 22.28 -6.35 -0.91
N SER A 94 21.68 -6.20 0.25
CA SER A 94 22.31 -5.53 1.39
C SER A 94 21.78 -6.09 2.70
N ARG A 95 22.67 -6.26 3.67
CA ARG A 95 22.29 -6.49 5.07
C ARG A 95 21.70 -5.21 5.66
N LEU A 96 20.64 -5.29 6.44
CA LEU A 96 19.97 -4.21 7.16
C LEU A 96 20.03 -4.55 8.65
N GLU A 97 20.73 -3.74 9.43
CA GLU A 97 20.85 -3.95 10.87
C GLU A 97 19.57 -3.51 11.60
N PRO A 98 19.39 -3.96 12.86
CA PRO A 98 18.27 -3.51 13.68
C PRO A 98 18.24 -1.98 13.83
N SER A 99 17.04 -1.40 13.82
CA SER A 99 16.81 0.05 13.89
C SER A 99 17.57 0.88 12.85
N GLN A 100 18.06 0.26 11.76
CA GLN A 100 18.81 0.92 10.70
C GLN A 100 17.89 1.34 9.55
N GLU A 101 18.19 2.50 8.96
CA GLU A 101 17.66 2.91 7.66
C GLU A 101 18.73 2.72 6.57
N LYS A 102 18.31 2.22 5.40
CA LYS A 102 19.13 2.16 4.20
C LYS A 102 18.40 2.77 3.01
N ILE A 103 19.16 3.43 2.16
CA ILE A 103 18.66 4.02 0.92
C ILE A 103 19.02 3.10 -0.25
N LEU A 104 18.01 2.72 -1.02
CA LEU A 104 18.15 2.02 -2.29
C LEU A 104 18.00 3.03 -3.42
N ARG A 105 18.92 2.99 -4.39
CA ARG A 105 18.88 3.85 -5.59
C ARG A 105 18.42 3.03 -6.79
N ILE A 106 17.38 3.50 -7.44
CA ILE A 106 16.85 2.95 -8.69
C ILE A 106 17.47 3.77 -9.82
N ILE A 107 18.08 3.10 -10.78
CA ILE A 107 18.77 3.71 -11.90
C ILE A 107 18.23 3.12 -13.19
N HIS A 108 17.90 3.97 -14.15
CA HIS A 108 17.49 3.53 -15.49
C HIS A 108 18.70 3.03 -16.28
N THR A 109 18.56 1.87 -16.92
CA THR A 109 19.61 1.25 -17.72
C THR A 109 19.78 2.00 -19.03
N LYS A 110 20.97 2.56 -19.26
CA LYS A 110 21.31 3.24 -20.51
C LYS A 110 21.14 2.30 -21.71
N GLY A 111 20.61 2.83 -22.82
CA GLY A 111 20.47 2.10 -24.09
C GLY A 111 19.13 1.41 -24.29
N VAL A 112 18.23 1.41 -23.29
CA VAL A 112 16.83 0.99 -23.49
C VAL A 112 15.96 2.24 -23.47
N SER A 113 15.27 2.52 -24.58
CA SER A 113 14.33 3.64 -24.65
C SER A 113 12.97 3.23 -24.13
N LEU A 114 12.35 4.09 -23.33
CA LEU A 114 10.95 4.01 -22.95
C LEU A 114 10.16 5.08 -23.74
N PRO A 115 8.82 4.92 -23.89
CA PRO A 115 7.99 5.94 -24.52
C PRO A 115 8.16 7.32 -23.86
N ASP A 116 8.30 8.36 -24.68
CA ASP A 116 8.42 9.77 -24.24
C ASP A 116 7.07 10.52 -24.27
N ASP A 117 6.03 9.90 -24.83
CA ASP A 117 4.68 10.47 -24.96
C ASP A 117 3.72 10.06 -23.83
N ARG A 118 4.11 9.07 -23.01
CA ARG A 118 3.30 8.53 -21.91
C ARG A 118 4.15 7.89 -20.82
N GLU A 119 3.56 7.72 -19.65
CA GLU A 119 4.18 6.94 -18.58
C GLU A 119 4.35 5.46 -18.97
N SER A 120 5.35 4.83 -18.36
CA SER A 120 5.49 3.37 -18.30
C SER A 120 5.47 2.90 -16.85
N VAL A 121 5.00 1.68 -16.61
CA VAL A 121 4.87 1.12 -15.24
C VAL A 121 5.64 -0.20 -15.12
N PHE A 122 6.22 -0.40 -13.93
CA PHE A 122 7.02 -1.57 -13.56
C PHE A 122 6.73 -1.97 -12.11
N TRP A 123 7.24 -3.12 -11.68
CA TRP A 123 7.19 -3.56 -10.29
C TRP A 123 8.55 -3.42 -9.64
N LEU A 124 8.67 -2.58 -8.61
CA LEU A 124 9.81 -2.63 -7.69
C LEU A 124 9.52 -3.67 -6.61
N ASN A 125 10.40 -4.67 -6.50
CA ASN A 125 10.32 -5.70 -5.49
C ASN A 125 11.40 -5.47 -4.44
N ILE A 126 11.01 -5.55 -3.16
CA ILE A 126 11.92 -5.51 -2.02
C ILE A 126 11.58 -6.72 -1.16
N LYS A 127 12.52 -7.66 -1.08
CA LYS A 127 12.40 -8.90 -0.31
C LYS A 127 13.26 -8.81 0.94
N ASN A 128 12.67 -8.98 2.11
CA ASN A 128 13.38 -9.07 3.38
C ASN A 128 13.43 -10.53 3.85
N ILE A 129 14.65 -11.00 4.10
CA ILE A 129 14.94 -12.38 4.50
C ILE A 129 15.49 -12.33 5.94
N PRO A 130 14.80 -12.92 6.92
CA PRO A 130 15.31 -13.01 8.29
C PRO A 130 16.49 -14.00 8.38
N PRO A 131 17.33 -13.92 9.42
CA PRO A 131 18.31 -14.94 9.71
C PRO A 131 17.60 -16.26 10.06
N SER A 132 18.18 -17.37 9.66
CA SER A 132 17.70 -18.68 10.12
C SER A 132 17.90 -18.83 11.63
N ALA A 133 16.95 -19.46 12.30
CA ALA A 133 17.04 -19.71 13.74
C ALA A 133 18.19 -20.67 14.05
N SER A 134 18.99 -20.37 15.08
CA SER A 134 20.11 -21.21 15.53
C SER A 134 19.64 -22.51 16.21
N ASN A 135 18.50 -22.47 16.91
CA ASN A 135 17.85 -23.62 17.51
C ASN A 135 16.68 -24.08 16.65
N LYS A 136 17.00 -24.75 15.53
CA LYS A 136 15.98 -25.33 14.65
C LYS A 136 15.26 -26.46 15.38
N ALA A 137 14.04 -26.21 15.84
CA ALA A 137 13.10 -27.29 16.07
C ALA A 137 12.96 -28.09 14.76
N THR A 138 12.80 -29.41 14.86
CA THR A 138 12.79 -30.35 13.72
C THR A 138 11.77 -29.98 12.64
N ASN A 139 10.75 -29.19 13.01
CA ASN A 139 9.77 -28.59 12.10
C ASN A 139 9.71 -27.07 12.33
N SER A 140 10.46 -26.29 11.54
CA SER A 140 10.39 -24.83 11.55
C SER A 140 10.04 -24.29 10.16
N LEU A 141 9.16 -23.28 10.13
CA LEU A 141 8.78 -22.55 8.93
C LEU A 141 9.41 -21.15 8.98
N GLU A 142 10.26 -20.85 8.02
CA GLU A 142 10.86 -19.53 7.86
C GLU A 142 10.13 -18.76 6.75
N ILE A 143 9.65 -17.55 7.09
CA ILE A 143 8.88 -16.71 6.16
C ILE A 143 9.76 -15.53 5.75
N ALA A 144 10.00 -15.40 4.45
CA ALA A 144 10.55 -14.20 3.85
C ALA A 144 9.41 -13.39 3.22
N VAL A 145 9.36 -12.08 3.51
CA VAL A 145 8.32 -11.20 2.98
C VAL A 145 8.87 -10.51 1.73
N LYS A 146 8.02 -10.41 0.69
CA LYS A 146 8.32 -9.68 -0.54
C LYS A 146 7.27 -8.60 -0.73
N THR A 147 7.67 -7.35 -0.55
CA THR A 147 6.83 -6.21 -0.86
C THR A 147 7.03 -5.82 -2.32
N ARG A 148 5.93 -5.60 -3.02
CA ARG A 148 5.92 -5.21 -4.43
C ARG A 148 5.15 -3.90 -4.57
N ILE A 149 5.83 -2.86 -5.06
CA ILE A 149 5.26 -1.52 -5.27
C ILE A 149 5.39 -1.08 -6.73
N LYS A 150 4.48 -0.22 -7.18
CA LYS A 150 4.49 0.30 -8.56
C LYS A 150 5.66 1.28 -8.72
N LEU A 151 6.43 1.12 -9.78
CA LEU A 151 7.46 2.06 -10.25
C LEU A 151 6.97 2.67 -11.56
N PHE A 152 6.69 3.97 -11.57
CA PHE A 152 6.30 4.72 -12.75
C PHE A 152 7.51 5.43 -13.33
N TRP A 153 7.76 5.24 -14.61
CA TRP A 153 8.63 6.07 -15.42
C TRP A 153 7.79 7.18 -16.04
N ARG A 154 8.06 8.42 -15.67
CA ARG A 154 7.37 9.61 -16.18
C ARG A 154 8.33 10.44 -17.03
N PRO A 155 8.11 10.50 -18.36
CA PRO A 155 8.80 11.43 -19.23
C PRO A 155 8.78 12.87 -18.70
N ALA A 156 9.91 13.58 -18.73
CA ALA A 156 10.08 14.90 -18.12
C ALA A 156 9.23 16.01 -18.78
N ASN A 157 8.78 15.79 -20.01
CA ASN A 157 7.81 16.64 -20.72
C ASN A 157 6.38 16.50 -20.17
N ILE A 158 6.07 15.42 -19.46
CA ILE A 158 4.76 15.20 -18.82
C ILE A 158 4.80 15.76 -17.40
N ARG A 159 4.22 16.95 -17.23
CA ARG A 159 4.09 17.63 -15.92
C ARG A 159 2.76 17.34 -15.21
N LEU A 160 1.90 16.54 -15.83
CA LEU A 160 0.58 16.22 -15.31
C LEU A 160 0.71 15.32 -14.06
N ILE A 161 -0.10 15.62 -13.04
CA ILE A 161 -0.19 14.84 -11.80
C ILE A 161 -1.56 14.13 -11.69
N PRO A 162 -1.67 13.06 -10.89
CA PRO A 162 -2.93 12.33 -10.72
C PRO A 162 -4.13 13.21 -10.33
N GLU A 163 -3.90 14.22 -9.51
CA GLU A 163 -4.92 15.18 -9.04
C GLU A 163 -5.56 15.97 -10.20
N ASP A 164 -4.78 16.31 -11.22
CA ASP A 164 -5.25 17.03 -12.42
C ASP A 164 -5.76 16.09 -13.52
N ALA A 165 -5.26 14.85 -13.54
CA ALA A 165 -5.57 13.86 -14.56
C ALA A 165 -6.85 13.07 -14.26
N ALA A 166 -7.01 12.62 -13.02
CA ALA A 166 -8.10 11.74 -12.61
C ALA A 166 -9.49 12.35 -12.85
N PRO A 167 -9.75 13.66 -12.55
CA PRO A 167 -11.04 14.28 -12.86
C PRO A 167 -11.38 14.32 -14.37
N LYS A 168 -10.38 14.14 -15.25
CA LYS A 168 -10.56 14.12 -16.71
C LYS A 168 -10.82 12.72 -17.26
N VAL A 169 -10.76 11.69 -16.43
CA VAL A 169 -11.19 10.34 -16.82
C VAL A 169 -12.67 10.39 -17.10
N LYS A 170 -13.06 9.96 -18.30
CA LYS A 170 -14.46 9.94 -18.71
C LYS A 170 -15.06 8.60 -18.32
N TRP A 171 -16.18 8.67 -17.61
CA TRP A 171 -16.97 7.52 -17.24
C TRP A 171 -18.33 7.61 -17.91
N ARG A 172 -18.83 6.50 -18.43
CA ARG A 172 -20.16 6.42 -19.01
C ARG A 172 -20.72 5.02 -18.94
N ARG A 173 -22.04 4.90 -18.92
CA ARG A 173 -22.72 3.61 -19.02
C ARG A 173 -23.08 3.28 -20.46
N GLU A 174 -22.79 2.06 -20.87
CA GLU A 174 -23.22 1.49 -22.15
C GLU A 174 -23.94 0.16 -21.88
N GLY A 175 -25.28 0.22 -21.78
CA GLY A 175 -26.11 -0.94 -21.41
C GLY A 175 -25.77 -1.46 -20.02
N ARG A 176 -25.19 -2.68 -19.96
CA ARG A 176 -24.73 -3.36 -18.74
C ARG A 176 -23.23 -3.20 -18.48
N ASN A 177 -22.56 -2.32 -19.22
CA ASN A 177 -21.14 -2.03 -19.07
C ASN A 177 -20.93 -0.61 -18.53
N LEU A 178 -19.92 -0.46 -17.69
CA LEU A 178 -19.31 0.79 -17.30
C LEU A 178 -18.04 0.97 -18.13
N ILE A 179 -17.97 2.07 -18.87
CA ILE A 179 -16.81 2.42 -19.69
C ILE A 179 -15.99 3.49 -18.98
N ALA A 180 -14.69 3.24 -18.85
CA ALA A 180 -13.72 4.18 -18.30
C ALA A 180 -12.68 4.54 -19.37
N GLU A 181 -12.58 5.80 -19.75
CA GLU A 181 -11.63 6.30 -20.74
C GLU A 181 -10.66 7.27 -20.06
N ASN A 182 -9.37 6.93 -20.07
CA ASN A 182 -8.31 7.80 -19.60
C ASN A 182 -7.67 8.55 -20.77
N PRO A 183 -8.01 9.82 -21.02
CA PRO A 183 -7.42 10.59 -22.12
C PRO A 183 -6.00 11.08 -21.81
N ASN A 184 -5.45 10.80 -20.61
CA ASN A 184 -4.21 11.39 -20.12
C ASN A 184 -2.99 10.50 -20.42
N PRO A 185 -1.77 11.08 -20.49
CA PRO A 185 -0.54 10.34 -20.71
C PRO A 185 0.02 9.66 -19.44
N ILE A 186 -0.71 9.67 -18.32
CA ILE A 186 -0.29 9.06 -17.04
C ILE A 186 -1.25 7.94 -16.62
N TYR A 187 -0.75 6.99 -15.82
CA TYR A 187 -1.57 5.94 -15.23
C TYR A 187 -2.44 6.51 -14.09
N ILE A 188 -3.73 6.15 -14.07
CA ILE A 188 -4.62 6.48 -12.96
C ILE A 188 -4.73 5.24 -12.07
N SER A 189 -4.12 5.29 -10.89
CA SER A 189 -4.27 4.22 -9.91
C SER A 189 -5.57 4.37 -9.15
N VAL A 190 -6.43 3.39 -9.26
CA VAL A 190 -7.78 3.40 -8.71
C VAL A 190 -7.75 2.70 -7.35
N MET A 191 -8.31 3.35 -6.33
CA MET A 191 -8.49 2.76 -5.01
C MET A 191 -9.78 1.94 -4.98
N ASP A 192 -10.88 2.56 -5.40
CA ASP A 192 -12.19 1.92 -5.49
C ASP A 192 -13.06 2.63 -6.52
N VAL A 193 -14.01 1.86 -7.07
CA VAL A 193 -15.13 2.34 -7.88
C VAL A 193 -16.37 1.67 -7.32
N ILE A 194 -17.32 2.48 -6.86
CA ILE A 194 -18.55 2.01 -6.24
C ILE A 194 -19.72 2.53 -7.09
N VAL A 195 -20.54 1.63 -7.60
CA VAL A 195 -21.75 1.95 -8.36
C VAL A 195 -22.97 1.45 -7.59
N ASP A 196 -23.89 2.36 -7.24
CA ASP A 196 -25.08 2.09 -6.42
C ASP A 196 -24.78 1.28 -5.13
N GLY A 197 -23.62 1.54 -4.50
CA GLY A 197 -23.20 0.85 -3.28
C GLY A 197 -22.47 -0.48 -3.51
N HIS A 198 -22.24 -0.88 -4.76
CA HIS A 198 -21.53 -2.11 -5.11
C HIS A 198 -20.16 -1.83 -5.73
N ASP A 199 -19.15 -2.59 -5.30
CA ASP A 199 -17.79 -2.48 -5.82
C ASP A 199 -17.68 -2.95 -7.29
N VAL A 200 -16.91 -2.21 -8.08
CA VAL A 200 -16.49 -2.57 -9.42
C VAL A 200 -14.96 -2.76 -9.40
N PRO A 201 -14.47 -4.01 -9.48
CA PRO A 201 -13.05 -4.29 -9.37
C PRO A 201 -12.22 -3.59 -10.46
N LEU A 202 -11.40 -2.63 -10.04
CA LEU A 202 -10.48 -1.91 -10.92
C LEU A 202 -9.27 -1.44 -10.11
N ASN A 203 -8.06 -1.71 -10.61
CA ASN A 203 -6.82 -1.34 -9.94
C ASN A 203 -6.15 -0.12 -10.58
N MET A 204 -6.22 -0.01 -11.91
CA MET A 204 -5.51 1.03 -12.64
C MET A 204 -6.08 1.18 -14.04
N ILE A 205 -6.06 2.41 -14.56
CA ILE A 205 -6.38 2.74 -15.96
C ILE A 205 -5.09 3.21 -16.62
N ARG A 206 -4.70 2.59 -17.74
CA ARG A 206 -3.45 2.90 -18.46
C ARG A 206 -3.56 4.23 -19.22
N PRO A 207 -2.43 4.86 -19.60
CA PRO A 207 -2.46 6.04 -20.47
C PRO A 207 -3.21 5.75 -21.77
N PHE A 208 -4.13 6.64 -22.15
CA PHE A 208 -4.92 6.55 -23.39
C PHE A 208 -5.76 5.28 -23.54
N GLU A 209 -6.10 4.62 -22.43
CA GLU A 209 -6.88 3.39 -22.44
C GLU A 209 -8.38 3.65 -22.27
N THR A 210 -9.18 2.86 -22.99
CA THR A 210 -10.61 2.69 -22.72
C THR A 210 -10.85 1.28 -22.19
N LEU A 211 -11.38 1.19 -20.97
CA LEU A 211 -11.76 -0.06 -20.31
C LEU A 211 -13.26 -0.26 -20.35
N THR A 212 -13.68 -1.51 -20.55
CA THR A 212 -15.07 -1.95 -20.42
C THR A 212 -15.17 -2.85 -19.20
N LEU A 213 -15.94 -2.43 -18.21
CA LEU A 213 -16.14 -3.14 -16.95
C LEU A 213 -17.61 -3.57 -16.83
N PRO A 214 -17.92 -4.79 -16.37
CA PRO A 214 -19.31 -5.18 -16.15
C PRO A 214 -19.90 -4.37 -14.99
N LEU A 215 -21.14 -3.88 -15.15
CA LEU A 215 -21.86 -3.31 -14.01
C LEU A 215 -22.23 -4.42 -13.01
N PRO A 216 -22.19 -4.12 -11.69
CA PRO A 216 -22.62 -5.06 -10.66
C PRO A 216 -24.05 -5.53 -10.91
N ALA A 217 -24.34 -6.82 -10.74
CA ALA A 217 -25.63 -7.42 -11.10
C ALA A 217 -26.84 -6.68 -10.49
N ASN A 218 -26.70 -6.14 -9.27
CA ASN A 218 -27.75 -5.45 -8.53
C ASN A 218 -27.71 -3.92 -8.66
N SER A 219 -26.89 -3.37 -9.56
CA SER A 219 -26.78 -1.94 -9.81
C SER A 219 -27.59 -1.54 -11.04
N ALA A 220 -28.36 -0.45 -10.93
CA ALA A 220 -29.03 0.20 -12.05
C ALA A 220 -28.06 1.06 -12.89
N GLY A 221 -26.87 1.33 -12.35
CA GLY A 221 -25.87 2.21 -12.93
C GLY A 221 -26.27 3.67 -12.78
N GLY A 222 -26.79 4.06 -11.62
CA GLY A 222 -27.28 5.41 -11.38
C GLY A 222 -26.21 6.35 -10.82
N GLN A 223 -25.74 6.06 -9.60
CA GLN A 223 -24.72 6.87 -8.94
C GLN A 223 -23.40 6.11 -8.84
N MET A 224 -22.31 6.77 -9.24
CA MET A 224 -20.96 6.26 -9.09
C MET A 224 -20.16 7.16 -8.17
N THR A 225 -19.38 6.54 -7.28
CA THR A 225 -18.34 7.20 -6.50
C THR A 225 -17.04 6.46 -6.71
N TRP A 226 -15.94 7.17 -6.92
CA TRP A 226 -14.63 6.54 -7.05
C TRP A 226 -13.52 7.38 -6.42
N ARG A 227 -12.42 6.71 -6.09
CA ARG A 227 -11.22 7.32 -5.52
C ARG A 227 -9.99 6.84 -6.25
N PHE A 228 -8.98 7.71 -6.32
CA PHE A 228 -7.68 7.39 -6.89
C PHE A 228 -6.57 7.54 -5.86
N ILE A 229 -5.39 7.01 -6.18
CA ILE A 229 -4.17 7.10 -5.36
C ILE A 229 -3.20 8.02 -6.08
N ASN A 230 -2.73 9.08 -5.40
CA ASN A 230 -1.81 10.03 -5.98
C ASN A 230 -0.34 9.55 -5.97
N ASP A 231 0.59 10.39 -6.41
CA ASP A 231 2.01 10.07 -6.51
C ASP A 231 2.68 9.80 -5.14
N TYR A 232 2.14 10.38 -4.08
CA TYR A 232 2.60 10.20 -2.71
C TYR A 232 1.99 8.98 -2.01
N GLY A 233 1.06 8.27 -2.68
CA GLY A 233 0.36 7.14 -2.11
C GLY A 233 -0.85 7.51 -1.23
N ALA A 234 -1.26 8.77 -1.22
CA ALA A 234 -2.46 9.22 -0.53
C ALA A 234 -3.71 8.91 -1.38
N VAL A 235 -4.81 8.61 -0.68
CA VAL A 235 -6.12 8.38 -1.30
C VAL A 235 -6.81 9.72 -1.48
N SER A 236 -7.38 9.95 -2.66
CA SER A 236 -8.15 11.15 -2.95
C SER A 236 -9.45 11.20 -2.15
N ASP A 237 -10.04 12.40 -2.06
CA ASP A 237 -11.44 12.53 -1.71
C ASP A 237 -12.33 11.80 -2.74
N PRO A 238 -13.54 11.34 -2.33
CA PRO A 238 -14.45 10.66 -3.24
C PRO A 238 -14.96 11.59 -4.35
N ILE A 239 -14.79 11.18 -5.61
CA ILE A 239 -15.39 11.84 -6.78
C ILE A 239 -16.74 11.18 -7.06
N LYS A 240 -17.83 11.94 -6.92
CA LYS A 240 -19.20 11.49 -7.16
C LYS A 240 -19.68 11.92 -8.54
N MET A 241 -20.40 11.05 -9.24
CA MET A 241 -21.01 11.34 -10.53
C MET A 241 -22.27 10.50 -10.79
N THR A 242 -23.07 10.95 -11.74
CA THR A 242 -24.23 10.22 -12.28
C THR A 242 -23.86 9.65 -13.64
N LEU A 243 -24.17 8.37 -13.87
CA LEU A 243 -23.77 7.61 -15.06
C LEU A 243 -24.83 7.57 -16.17
#